data_AF-Q1DFQ5-F1
#
_entry.id   AF-Q1DFQ5-F1
#
_cell.length_a   1.000
_cell.length_b   1.000
_cell.length_c   1.000
_cell.angle_alpha   90.00
_cell.angle_beta   90.00
_cell.angle_gamma   90.00
#
_symmetry.space_group_name_H-M   'P 1'
#
loop_
_entity.id
_entity.type
_entity.pdbx_description
1 polymer ?
#
loop_
_entity_poly.entity_id
_entity_poly.type
_entity_poly.pdbx_seq_one_letter_code
_entity_poly.pdbx_strand_id
1 'polypeptide(L)'
;MPSYGEGMATHPDNLRARLEDRADLLEATRLRYRALRGMLASFFWKQRVRSQFELLLEVARTQPEVDATLAALKRRAAAEGWPANAAPMKLMREVERLREDVRRVAFKRLPAEGRPATLGEALLKLEETVLEAGPLLGRHIWARAVELLPRNLPELRAACAAAEVFEHVFKRPAPEGVLPFTVEEAEALQRALPLAETALAALWQRLEHFDTRGQVKGFLQARVSRAPQRVPRSGPELLLHVAFWRGVAWARLRASLGERLAPVVPADAEVPALLVWLAAREGRFERGAEPRMGGPGLFAPEAPGPQPRTDGAVGLRGVGVEVAGEVRLPACEAFGEGRAGLFELAAQLAALSRERPVGTWDEETAWARLWNAAQRARGEQGEDVERLRDALRLFILLRGQGQTPARLFSPERARVPTVEIGADAGAAVKDLPALVHAARAAAWRGR
;
A
#
# COMPACT_ATOMS: atom_id res chain seq x y z
N MET A 1 68.52 -16.06 -11.50
CA MET A 1 67.17 -15.48 -11.31
C MET A 1 66.15 -16.43 -11.91
N PRO A 2 65.59 -17.40 -11.17
CA PRO A 2 64.45 -18.16 -11.63
C PRO A 2 63.14 -17.55 -11.09
N SER A 3 62.16 -17.55 -11.99
CA SER A 3 60.81 -17.00 -11.90
C SER A 3 60.02 -17.51 -10.68
N TYR A 4 59.64 -16.59 -9.79
CA TYR A 4 58.54 -16.77 -8.83
C TYR A 4 57.24 -16.39 -9.53
N GLY A 5 56.60 -17.36 -10.18
CA GLY A 5 55.44 -17.07 -10.99
C GLY A 5 54.61 -18.29 -11.34
N GLU A 6 54.41 -19.24 -10.42
CA GLU A 6 53.44 -20.33 -10.61
C GLU A 6 53.13 -21.01 -9.27
N GLY A 7 52.20 -20.43 -8.52
CA GLY A 7 51.77 -20.95 -7.22
C GLY A 7 50.47 -20.36 -6.67
N MET A 8 49.80 -19.47 -7.42
CA MET A 8 48.48 -18.94 -7.05
C MET A 8 47.32 -19.78 -7.61
N ALA A 9 47.54 -21.07 -7.88
CA ALA A 9 46.49 -22.00 -8.27
C ALA A 9 45.82 -22.62 -7.02
N THR A 10 44.59 -22.19 -6.75
CA THR A 10 43.50 -23.07 -6.30
C THR A 10 43.58 -23.73 -4.91
N HIS A 11 43.79 -22.96 -3.82
CA HIS A 11 43.45 -23.48 -2.49
C HIS A 11 41.91 -23.56 -2.35
N PRO A 12 41.30 -24.69 -1.91
CA PRO A 12 39.86 -24.83 -1.70
C PRO A 12 39.21 -23.72 -0.86
N ASP A 13 39.95 -23.16 0.11
CA ASP A 13 39.47 -22.09 0.97
C ASP A 13 39.32 -20.75 0.21
N ASN A 14 40.20 -20.47 -0.76
CA ASN A 14 40.09 -19.32 -1.64
C ASN A 14 38.92 -19.44 -2.62
N LEU A 15 38.55 -20.65 -3.02
CA LEU A 15 37.38 -20.86 -3.89
C LEU A 15 36.07 -20.74 -3.11
N ARG A 16 36.03 -21.16 -1.83
CA ARG A 16 34.88 -20.96 -0.95
C ARG A 16 34.68 -19.48 -0.60
N ALA A 17 35.76 -18.76 -0.29
CA ALA A 17 35.74 -17.32 -0.06
C ALA A 17 35.28 -16.52 -1.30
N ARG A 18 35.52 -17.03 -2.52
CA ARG A 18 35.03 -16.41 -3.78
C ARG A 18 33.56 -16.70 -4.09
N LEU A 19 32.91 -17.54 -3.30
CA LEU A 19 31.52 -17.96 -3.48
C LEU A 19 30.56 -17.34 -2.46
N GLU A 20 31.07 -16.92 -1.29
CA GLU A 20 30.32 -16.24 -0.21
C GLU A 20 28.88 -16.78 -0.07
N ASP A 21 27.88 -15.90 -0.17
CA ASP A 21 26.44 -16.18 -0.02
C ASP A 21 25.91 -17.32 -0.92
N ARG A 22 26.57 -17.59 -2.06
CA ARG A 22 26.15 -18.65 -3.00
C ARG A 22 26.52 -20.04 -2.49
N ALA A 23 27.61 -20.17 -1.73
CA ALA A 23 27.97 -21.42 -1.09
C ALA A 23 26.96 -21.78 0.00
N ASP A 24 26.57 -20.79 0.81
CA ASP A 24 25.59 -20.96 1.89
C ASP A 24 24.21 -21.34 1.35
N LEU A 25 23.78 -20.72 0.23
CA LEU A 25 22.56 -21.12 -0.47
C LEU A 25 22.59 -22.60 -0.89
N LEU A 26 23.70 -23.06 -1.48
CA LEU A 26 23.84 -24.46 -1.93
C LEU A 26 23.93 -25.44 -0.76
N GLU A 27 24.61 -25.08 0.33
CA GLU A 27 24.70 -25.92 1.53
C GLU A 27 23.34 -26.05 2.24
N ALA A 28 22.62 -24.95 2.41
CA ALA A 28 21.25 -24.96 2.93
C ALA A 28 20.33 -25.80 2.03
N THR A 29 20.42 -25.62 0.72
CA THR A 29 19.63 -26.38 -0.26
C THR A 29 19.94 -27.87 -0.20
N ARG A 30 21.21 -28.26 -0.05
CA ARG A 30 21.61 -29.66 0.13
C ARG A 30 20.89 -30.31 1.32
N LEU A 31 20.86 -29.63 2.46
CA LEU A 31 20.18 -30.13 3.67
C LEU A 31 18.67 -30.27 3.43
N ARG A 32 18.03 -29.25 2.84
CA ARG A 32 16.60 -29.24 2.52
C ARG A 32 16.23 -30.38 1.56
N TYR A 33 17.01 -30.60 0.48
CA TYR A 33 16.76 -31.70 -0.45
C TYR A 33 16.90 -33.08 0.19
N ARG A 34 17.88 -33.28 1.08
CA ARG A 34 18.01 -34.56 1.80
C ARG A 34 16.79 -34.83 2.68
N ALA A 35 16.34 -33.83 3.45
CA ALA A 35 15.15 -33.94 4.28
C ALA A 35 13.90 -34.22 3.43
N LEU A 36 13.69 -33.44 2.36
CA LEU A 36 12.54 -33.58 1.48
C LEU A 36 12.51 -34.94 0.77
N ARG A 37 13.67 -35.42 0.28
CA ARG A 37 13.80 -36.77 -0.29
C ARG A 37 13.40 -37.83 0.72
N GLY A 38 13.87 -37.73 1.96
CA GLY A 38 13.51 -38.68 3.03
C GLY A 38 12.02 -38.70 3.35
N MET A 39 11.36 -37.54 3.34
CA MET A 39 9.91 -37.44 3.53
C MET A 39 9.13 -38.07 2.38
N LEU A 40 9.44 -37.68 1.13
CA LEU A 40 8.71 -38.12 -0.06
C LEU A 40 8.91 -39.63 -0.37
N ALA A 41 10.06 -40.19 0.02
CA ALA A 41 10.36 -41.61 -0.13
C ALA A 41 9.62 -42.50 0.88
N SER A 42 9.14 -41.94 1.99
CA SER A 42 8.48 -42.71 3.05
C SER A 42 7.11 -43.28 2.64
N PHE A 43 6.66 -44.32 3.35
CA PHE A 43 5.35 -44.94 3.12
C PHE A 43 4.19 -43.96 3.42
N PHE A 44 4.27 -43.24 4.54
CA PHE A 44 3.29 -42.22 4.95
C PHE A 44 3.67 -40.80 4.48
N TRP A 45 4.14 -40.67 3.24
CA TRP A 45 4.68 -39.42 2.73
C TRP A 45 3.70 -38.24 2.82
N LYS A 46 2.40 -38.46 2.58
CA LYS A 46 1.38 -37.39 2.68
C LYS A 46 1.34 -36.78 4.08
N GLN A 47 1.34 -37.61 5.13
CA GLN A 47 1.33 -37.14 6.52
C GLN A 47 2.63 -36.43 6.88
N ARG A 48 3.79 -36.94 6.45
CA ARG A 48 5.08 -36.28 6.70
C ARG A 48 5.19 -34.94 6.00
N VAL A 49 4.75 -34.86 4.75
CA VAL A 49 4.70 -33.59 4.00
C VAL A 49 3.75 -32.61 4.68
N ARG A 50 2.56 -33.04 5.15
CA ARG A 50 1.64 -32.17 5.93
C ARG A 50 2.32 -31.57 7.15
N SER A 51 3.04 -32.39 7.91
CA SER A 51 3.76 -31.93 9.12
C SER A 51 4.90 -30.95 8.83
N GLN A 52 5.35 -30.85 7.59
CA GLN A 52 6.48 -30.02 7.18
C GLN A 52 6.19 -29.29 5.86
N PHE A 53 4.97 -28.77 5.67
CA PHE A 53 4.60 -28.04 4.46
C PHE A 53 5.51 -26.82 4.24
N GLU A 54 5.98 -26.21 5.32
CA GLU A 54 6.92 -25.09 5.23
C GLU A 54 8.19 -25.48 4.46
N LEU A 55 8.77 -26.64 4.74
CA LEU A 55 9.96 -27.12 4.02
C LEU A 55 9.66 -27.36 2.53
N LEU A 56 8.49 -27.93 2.20
CA LEU A 56 8.07 -28.15 0.80
C LEU A 56 8.00 -26.82 0.03
N LEU A 57 7.29 -25.84 0.59
CA LEU A 57 7.08 -24.51 0.01
C LEU A 57 8.37 -23.70 -0.08
N GLU A 58 9.24 -23.83 0.93
CA GLU A 58 10.54 -23.16 0.93
C GLU A 58 11.40 -23.67 -0.22
N VAL A 59 11.51 -25.00 -0.39
CA VAL A 59 12.26 -25.60 -1.49
C VAL A 59 11.67 -25.22 -2.84
N ALA A 60 10.34 -25.25 -2.98
CA ALA A 60 9.67 -24.86 -4.22
C ALA A 60 10.01 -23.41 -4.61
N ARG A 61 10.01 -22.49 -3.65
CA ARG A 61 10.30 -21.07 -3.87
C ARG A 61 11.77 -20.80 -4.18
N THR A 62 12.71 -21.44 -3.48
CA THR A 62 14.14 -21.22 -3.72
C THR A 62 14.65 -21.91 -4.97
N GLN A 63 13.87 -22.82 -5.56
CA GLN A 63 14.28 -23.63 -6.71
C GLN A 63 14.80 -22.82 -7.91
N PRO A 64 14.13 -21.74 -8.37
CA PRO A 64 14.61 -20.97 -9.51
C PRO A 64 15.96 -20.31 -9.24
N GLU A 65 16.18 -19.80 -8.03
CA GLU A 65 17.44 -19.18 -7.61
C GLU A 65 18.58 -20.21 -7.54
N VAL A 66 18.29 -21.40 -7.02
CA VAL A 66 19.23 -22.54 -7.01
C VAL A 66 19.60 -22.93 -8.44
N ASP A 67 18.63 -23.03 -9.34
CA ASP A 67 18.87 -23.42 -10.74
C ASP A 67 19.71 -22.37 -11.48
N ALA A 68 19.41 -21.08 -11.28
CA ALA A 68 20.19 -19.97 -11.81
C ALA A 68 21.62 -19.97 -11.25
N THR A 69 21.78 -20.23 -9.95
CA THR A 69 23.08 -20.29 -9.26
C THR A 69 23.92 -21.45 -9.80
N LEU A 70 23.36 -22.66 -9.91
CA LEU A 70 24.05 -23.82 -10.47
C LEU A 70 24.48 -23.56 -11.93
N ALA A 71 23.61 -22.97 -12.75
CA ALA A 71 23.92 -22.62 -14.13
C ALA A 71 25.04 -21.56 -14.23
N ALA A 72 24.98 -20.51 -13.41
CA ALA A 72 26.01 -19.47 -13.35
C ALA A 72 27.37 -20.04 -12.90
N LEU A 73 27.37 -20.88 -11.86
CA LEU A 73 28.60 -21.51 -11.37
C LEU A 73 29.19 -22.49 -12.37
N LYS A 74 28.37 -23.25 -13.10
CA LYS A 74 28.84 -24.12 -14.19
C LYS A 74 29.55 -23.34 -15.30
N ARG A 75 28.93 -22.23 -15.75
CA ARG A 75 29.54 -21.36 -16.76
C ARG A 75 30.88 -20.79 -16.28
N ARG A 76 30.93 -20.34 -15.03
CA ARG A 76 32.15 -19.80 -14.42
C ARG A 76 33.24 -20.85 -14.25
N ALA A 77 32.90 -22.03 -13.73
CA ALA A 77 33.84 -23.13 -13.55
C ALA A 77 34.45 -23.61 -14.87
N ALA A 78 33.66 -23.62 -15.95
CA ALA A 78 34.14 -23.92 -17.30
C ALA A 78 35.09 -22.83 -17.84
N ALA A 79 34.75 -21.56 -17.65
CA ALA A 79 35.58 -20.43 -18.10
C ALA A 79 36.91 -20.32 -17.34
N GLU A 80 36.90 -20.61 -16.04
CA GLU A 80 38.07 -20.51 -15.16
C GLU A 80 38.84 -21.85 -15.02
N GLY A 81 38.41 -22.92 -15.69
CA GLY A 81 39.10 -24.23 -15.67
C GLY A 81 39.18 -24.88 -14.27
N TRP A 82 38.11 -24.81 -13.48
CA TRP A 82 38.14 -25.28 -12.09
C TRP A 82 38.41 -26.79 -11.97
N PRO A 83 39.26 -27.23 -11.02
CA PRO A 83 39.55 -28.66 -10.82
C PRO A 83 38.30 -29.48 -10.49
N ALA A 84 38.15 -30.64 -11.14
CA ALA A 84 36.99 -31.51 -10.97
C ALA A 84 36.81 -32.05 -9.54
N ASN A 85 37.86 -32.06 -8.73
CA ASN A 85 37.89 -32.52 -7.35
C ASN A 85 37.78 -31.38 -6.32
N ALA A 86 37.70 -30.12 -6.76
CA ALA A 86 37.55 -28.96 -5.88
C ALA A 86 36.26 -29.05 -5.05
N ALA A 87 36.31 -28.52 -3.82
CA ALA A 87 35.18 -28.59 -2.88
C ALA A 87 33.87 -27.98 -3.45
N PRO A 88 33.87 -26.81 -4.13
CA PRO A 88 32.66 -26.29 -4.77
C PRO A 88 32.10 -27.19 -5.87
N MET A 89 32.97 -27.80 -6.68
CA MET A 89 32.56 -28.75 -7.74
C MET A 89 31.90 -30.00 -7.16
N LYS A 90 32.38 -30.49 -6.01
CA LYS A 90 31.74 -31.59 -5.28
C LYS A 90 30.36 -31.20 -4.73
N LEU A 91 30.25 -30.03 -4.10
CA LEU A 91 28.98 -29.52 -3.57
C LEU A 91 27.94 -29.34 -4.69
N MET A 92 28.33 -28.73 -5.81
CA MET A 92 27.44 -28.54 -6.97
C MET A 92 26.91 -29.88 -7.50
N ARG A 93 27.80 -30.87 -7.73
CA ARG A 93 27.39 -32.21 -8.20
C ARG A 93 26.45 -32.90 -7.21
N GLU A 94 26.72 -32.75 -5.91
CA GLU A 94 25.88 -33.31 -4.87
C GLU A 94 24.47 -32.68 -4.87
N VAL A 95 24.38 -31.35 -4.94
CA VAL A 95 23.10 -30.63 -5.02
C VAL A 95 22.33 -31.03 -6.28
N GLU A 96 22.99 -31.16 -7.42
CA GLU A 96 22.37 -31.60 -8.68
C GLU A 96 21.82 -33.01 -8.62
N ARG A 97 22.60 -33.94 -8.05
CA ARG A 97 22.15 -35.31 -7.83
C ARG A 97 20.93 -35.33 -6.91
N LEU A 98 20.97 -34.60 -5.80
CA LEU A 98 19.86 -34.52 -4.86
C LEU A 98 18.62 -33.88 -5.49
N ARG A 99 18.80 -32.83 -6.30
CA ARG A 99 17.71 -32.20 -7.06
C ARG A 99 17.01 -33.22 -7.95
N GLU A 100 17.78 -34.03 -8.68
CA GLU A 100 17.24 -35.05 -9.57
C GLU A 100 16.55 -36.19 -8.79
N ASP A 101 17.13 -36.61 -7.66
CA ASP A 101 16.49 -37.59 -6.77
C ASP A 101 15.15 -37.08 -6.24
N VAL A 102 15.10 -35.84 -5.75
CA VAL A 102 13.86 -35.20 -5.26
C VAL A 102 12.85 -35.08 -6.40
N ARG A 103 13.27 -34.62 -7.59
CA ARG A 103 12.41 -34.54 -8.78
C ARG A 103 11.80 -35.89 -9.12
N ARG A 104 12.61 -36.95 -9.19
CA ARG A 104 12.13 -38.30 -9.49
C ARG A 104 11.08 -38.78 -8.49
N VAL A 105 11.35 -38.61 -7.19
CA VAL A 105 10.41 -39.06 -6.15
C VAL A 105 9.14 -38.21 -6.17
N ALA A 106 9.26 -36.89 -6.33
CA ALA A 106 8.11 -35.98 -6.43
C ALA A 106 7.19 -36.34 -7.61
N PHE A 107 7.76 -36.52 -8.80
CA PHE A 107 7.01 -36.86 -10.02
C PHE A 107 6.35 -38.24 -9.94
N LYS A 108 6.93 -39.19 -9.18
CA LYS A 108 6.30 -40.50 -8.91
C LYS A 108 5.03 -40.36 -8.05
N ARG A 109 4.91 -39.30 -7.24
CA ARG A 109 3.76 -39.07 -6.35
C ARG A 109 2.65 -38.24 -6.98
N LEU A 110 2.95 -37.54 -8.08
CA LEU A 110 1.96 -36.79 -8.86
C LEU A 110 1.23 -37.71 -9.86
N PRO A 111 -0.04 -37.41 -10.19
CA PRO A 111 -0.73 -38.08 -11.28
C PRO A 111 0.06 -37.94 -12.59
N ALA A 112 -0.11 -38.90 -13.51
CA ALA A 112 0.60 -38.91 -14.79
C ALA A 112 0.13 -37.77 -15.72
N GLU A 113 -1.13 -37.38 -15.60
CA GLU A 113 -1.74 -36.26 -16.30
C GLU A 113 -1.32 -34.93 -15.66
N GLY A 114 -0.88 -33.97 -16.48
CA GLY A 114 -0.51 -32.63 -16.00
C GLY A 114 0.83 -32.56 -15.26
N ARG A 115 1.80 -33.42 -15.58
CA ARG A 115 3.14 -33.35 -14.98
C ARG A 115 3.82 -32.02 -15.31
N PRO A 116 4.20 -31.21 -14.31
CA PRO A 116 4.82 -29.91 -14.54
C PRO A 116 6.23 -30.01 -15.12
N ALA A 117 6.70 -28.91 -15.71
CA ALA A 117 8.00 -28.86 -16.37
C ALA A 117 9.15 -28.76 -15.35
N THR A 118 8.94 -27.95 -14.32
CA THR A 118 9.96 -27.62 -13.32
C THR A 118 9.77 -28.38 -12.00
N LEU A 119 10.86 -28.50 -11.22
CA LEU A 119 10.76 -29.07 -9.88
C LEU A 119 9.92 -28.18 -8.96
N GLY A 120 10.06 -26.86 -9.04
CA GLY A 120 9.29 -25.92 -8.22
C GLY A 120 7.78 -26.11 -8.38
N GLU A 121 7.31 -26.15 -9.63
CA GLU A 121 5.90 -26.43 -9.95
C GLU A 121 5.45 -27.81 -9.44
N ALA A 122 6.29 -28.84 -9.57
CA ALA A 122 5.97 -30.18 -9.06
C ALA A 122 5.76 -30.19 -7.55
N LEU A 123 6.57 -29.45 -6.80
CA LEU A 123 6.44 -29.35 -5.35
C LEU A 123 5.18 -28.57 -4.95
N LEU A 124 4.80 -27.51 -5.68
CA LEU A 124 3.53 -26.80 -5.47
C LEU A 124 2.33 -27.71 -5.77
N LYS A 125 2.38 -28.48 -6.86
CA LYS A 125 1.32 -29.45 -7.21
C LYS A 125 1.18 -30.56 -6.16
N LEU A 126 2.30 -30.95 -5.52
CA LEU A 126 2.26 -31.90 -4.41
C LEU A 126 1.57 -31.34 -3.18
N GLU A 127 1.72 -30.04 -2.89
CA GLU A 127 0.97 -29.38 -1.82
C GLU A 127 -0.53 -29.53 -2.05
N GLU A 128 -1.02 -29.15 -3.23
CA GLU A 128 -2.43 -29.29 -3.63
C GLU A 128 -2.91 -30.73 -3.48
N THR A 129 -2.16 -31.69 -4.05
CA THR A 129 -2.50 -33.12 -3.99
C THR A 129 -2.61 -33.64 -2.55
N VAL A 130 -1.76 -33.14 -1.65
CA VAL A 130 -1.76 -33.54 -0.24
C VAL A 130 -2.93 -32.90 0.51
N LEU A 131 -3.30 -31.67 0.19
CA LEU A 131 -4.45 -30.98 0.79
C LEU A 131 -5.78 -31.58 0.32
N GLU A 132 -5.91 -31.86 -0.98
CA GLU A 132 -7.09 -32.49 -1.59
C GLU A 132 -7.36 -33.91 -1.07
N ALA A 133 -6.30 -34.68 -0.78
CA ALA A 133 -6.44 -36.09 -0.40
C ALA A 133 -7.22 -36.35 0.92
N GLY A 134 -7.41 -35.34 1.78
CA GLY A 134 -8.09 -35.48 3.07
C GLY A 134 -7.47 -36.55 4.01
N PRO A 135 -8.04 -36.80 5.21
CA PRO A 135 -8.47 -35.79 6.17
C PRO A 135 -7.25 -35.13 6.85
N LEU A 136 -7.34 -33.81 7.03
CA LEU A 136 -6.43 -33.00 7.84
C LEU A 136 -6.50 -33.50 9.29
N LEU A 137 -5.35 -33.74 9.93
CA LEU A 137 -5.32 -34.34 11.26
C LEU A 137 -5.70 -33.26 12.28
N GLY A 138 -6.97 -33.18 12.61
CA GLY A 138 -7.42 -32.36 13.72
C GLY A 138 -8.90 -32.51 14.01
N ARG A 139 -9.25 -33.22 15.09
CA ARG A 139 -10.54 -33.02 15.77
C ARG A 139 -10.70 -31.56 16.25
N HIS A 140 -9.60 -30.79 16.29
CA HIS A 140 -9.55 -29.40 16.69
C HIS A 140 -9.36 -28.46 15.49
N ILE A 141 -10.30 -27.52 15.32
CA ILE A 141 -10.34 -26.53 14.24
C ILE A 141 -9.03 -25.76 14.08
N TRP A 142 -8.34 -25.46 15.19
CA TRP A 142 -7.07 -24.73 15.18
C TRP A 142 -5.93 -25.50 14.51
N ALA A 143 -5.78 -26.79 14.81
CA ALA A 143 -4.75 -27.62 14.18
C ALA A 143 -4.94 -27.68 12.66
N ARG A 144 -6.20 -27.80 12.22
CA ARG A 144 -6.57 -27.73 10.81
C ARG A 144 -6.21 -26.37 10.19
N ALA A 145 -6.43 -25.27 10.91
CA ALA A 145 -6.04 -23.94 10.44
C ALA A 145 -4.52 -23.83 10.22
N VAL A 146 -3.71 -24.38 11.13
CA VAL A 146 -2.23 -24.39 11.01
C VAL A 146 -1.78 -25.20 9.80
N GLU A 147 -2.41 -26.32 9.51
CA GLU A 147 -2.11 -27.12 8.30
C GLU A 147 -2.48 -26.39 7.01
N LEU A 148 -3.62 -25.67 6.99
CA LEU A 148 -4.10 -24.93 5.81
C LEU A 148 -3.36 -23.62 5.55
N LEU A 149 -2.76 -23.05 6.60
CA LEU A 149 -2.03 -21.79 6.56
C LEU A 149 -0.60 -21.99 7.09
N PRO A 150 0.30 -22.60 6.31
CA PRO A 150 1.73 -22.58 6.61
C PRO A 150 2.26 -21.15 6.75
N ARG A 151 3.21 -20.92 7.66
CA ARG A 151 3.71 -19.57 7.97
C ARG A 151 4.43 -18.91 6.79
N ASN A 152 4.99 -19.71 5.90
CA ASN A 152 5.81 -19.25 4.79
C ASN A 152 5.05 -19.13 3.46
N LEU A 153 3.72 -19.15 3.48
CA LEU A 153 2.92 -18.83 2.30
C LEU A 153 3.32 -17.45 1.73
N PRO A 154 3.49 -17.31 0.40
CA PRO A 154 3.86 -16.03 -0.19
C PRO A 154 2.79 -14.95 0.02
N GLU A 155 1.51 -15.33 -0.06
CA GLU A 155 0.38 -14.44 0.19
C GLU A 155 0.41 -13.95 1.65
N LEU A 156 0.66 -14.85 2.60
CA LEU A 156 0.73 -14.49 4.02
C LEU A 156 1.87 -13.50 4.29
N ARG A 157 3.03 -13.70 3.66
CA ARG A 157 4.17 -12.77 3.77
C ARG A 157 3.88 -11.41 3.17
N ALA A 158 3.28 -11.36 1.99
CA ALA A 158 2.85 -10.12 1.36
C ALA A 158 1.84 -9.36 2.25
N ALA A 159 0.88 -10.09 2.81
CA ALA A 159 -0.12 -9.53 3.70
C ALA A 159 0.49 -9.03 5.03
N CYS A 160 1.48 -9.76 5.59
CA CYS A 160 2.24 -9.32 6.76
C CYS A 160 3.05 -8.05 6.49
N ALA A 161 3.77 -7.97 5.37
CA ALA A 161 4.52 -6.77 5.00
C ALA A 161 3.61 -5.53 4.88
N ALA A 162 2.41 -5.70 4.31
CA ALA A 162 1.42 -4.63 4.27
C ALA A 162 0.87 -4.28 5.66
N ALA A 163 0.61 -5.28 6.50
CA ALA A 163 0.14 -5.07 7.87
C ALA A 163 1.15 -4.36 8.77
N GLU A 164 2.45 -4.54 8.55
CA GLU A 164 3.49 -3.80 9.25
C GLU A 164 3.38 -2.28 8.98
N VAL A 165 3.08 -1.89 7.74
CA VAL A 165 2.81 -0.48 7.39
C VAL A 165 1.56 0.02 8.13
N PHE A 166 0.48 -0.76 8.12
CA PHE A 166 -0.77 -0.37 8.80
C PHE A 166 -0.58 -0.24 10.31
N GLU A 167 0.10 -1.20 10.94
CA GLU A 167 0.43 -1.16 12.36
C GLU A 167 1.31 0.05 12.67
N HIS A 168 2.36 0.28 11.88
CA HIS A 168 3.26 1.40 12.10
C HIS A 168 2.52 2.74 12.09
N VAL A 169 1.62 2.97 11.13
CA VAL A 169 0.84 4.20 11.02
C VAL A 169 -0.25 4.27 12.09
N PHE A 170 -1.10 3.25 12.17
CA PHE A 170 -2.37 3.31 12.92
C PHE A 170 -2.29 2.77 14.36
N LYS A 171 -1.14 2.28 14.82
CA LYS A 171 -0.96 2.01 16.25
C LYS A 171 -0.81 3.29 17.07
N ARG A 172 -0.30 4.35 16.45
CA ARG A 172 -0.14 5.66 17.07
C ARG A 172 -1.51 6.30 17.35
N PRO A 173 -1.69 6.99 18.49
CA PRO A 173 -2.83 7.89 18.66
C PRO A 173 -2.66 9.08 17.71
N ALA A 174 -3.73 9.44 16.99
CA ALA A 174 -3.74 10.59 16.10
C ALA A 174 -4.50 11.73 16.79
N PRO A 175 -3.92 12.94 16.88
CA PRO A 175 -4.63 14.10 17.41
C PRO A 175 -5.81 14.46 16.50
N GLU A 176 -6.91 14.92 17.11
CA GLU A 176 -8.12 15.31 16.37
C GLU A 176 -7.81 16.39 15.34
N GLY A 177 -8.33 16.22 14.12
CA GLY A 177 -8.20 17.20 13.03
C GLY A 177 -6.91 17.11 12.21
N VAL A 178 -5.89 16.34 12.63
CA VAL A 178 -4.62 16.15 11.89
C VAL A 178 -4.61 14.80 11.19
N LEU A 179 -3.93 14.68 10.03
CA LEU A 179 -3.78 13.39 9.38
C LEU A 179 -2.91 12.45 10.24
N PRO A 180 -3.28 11.16 10.35
CA PRO A 180 -2.51 10.20 11.14
C PRO A 180 -1.21 9.75 10.46
N PHE A 181 -0.87 10.30 9.29
CA PHE A 181 0.28 9.90 8.48
C PHE A 181 0.93 11.08 7.75
N THR A 182 2.23 10.94 7.50
CA THR A 182 3.03 11.83 6.66
C THR A 182 2.87 11.51 5.16
N VAL A 183 3.50 12.29 4.28
CA VAL A 183 3.53 12.02 2.83
C VAL A 183 4.21 10.69 2.52
N GLU A 184 5.36 10.41 3.13
CA GLU A 184 6.09 9.15 2.95
C GLU A 184 5.27 7.94 3.42
N GLU A 185 4.57 8.09 4.56
CA GLU A 185 3.66 7.07 5.07
C GLU A 185 2.43 6.89 4.18
N ALA A 186 1.91 7.96 3.58
CA ALA A 186 0.83 7.88 2.60
C ALA A 186 1.25 7.11 1.33
N GLU A 187 2.47 7.31 0.83
CA GLU A 187 3.03 6.54 -0.30
C GLU A 187 3.25 5.07 0.06
N ALA A 188 3.64 4.77 1.29
CA ALA A 188 3.72 3.41 1.79
C ALA A 188 2.32 2.75 1.87
N LEU A 189 1.32 3.47 2.40
CA LEU A 189 -0.07 3.03 2.47
C LEU A 189 -0.67 2.80 1.08
N GLN A 190 -0.41 3.69 0.13
CA GLN A 190 -0.88 3.57 -1.26
C GLN A 190 -0.45 2.25 -1.89
N ARG A 191 0.78 1.80 -1.61
CA ARG A 191 1.29 0.49 -2.08
C ARG A 191 0.78 -0.68 -1.24
N ALA A 192 0.65 -0.51 0.07
CA ALA A 192 0.28 -1.57 0.99
C ALA A 192 -1.20 -1.98 0.91
N LEU A 193 -2.12 -1.03 0.68
CA LEU A 193 -3.56 -1.29 0.60
C LEU A 193 -3.94 -2.35 -0.46
N PRO A 194 -3.64 -2.17 -1.76
CA PRO A 194 -4.00 -3.15 -2.78
C PRO A 194 -3.28 -4.49 -2.60
N LEU A 195 -2.05 -4.47 -2.08
CA LEU A 195 -1.29 -5.68 -1.75
C LEU A 195 -1.99 -6.50 -0.67
N ALA A 196 -2.43 -5.85 0.42
CA ALA A 196 -3.15 -6.49 1.49
C ALA A 196 -4.50 -7.06 1.04
N GLU A 197 -5.27 -6.31 0.23
CA GLU A 197 -6.55 -6.80 -0.31
C GLU A 197 -6.36 -8.07 -1.12
N THR A 198 -5.43 -8.03 -2.08
CA THR A 198 -5.15 -9.17 -2.97
C THR A 198 -4.66 -10.38 -2.18
N ALA A 199 -3.72 -10.16 -1.26
CA ALA A 199 -3.14 -11.23 -0.47
C ALA A 199 -4.14 -11.84 0.52
N LEU A 200 -4.94 -11.02 1.21
CA LEU A 200 -5.99 -11.53 2.11
C LEU A 200 -7.07 -12.28 1.34
N ALA A 201 -7.51 -11.76 0.19
CA ALA A 201 -8.49 -12.44 -0.65
C ALA A 201 -8.00 -13.83 -1.07
N ALA A 202 -6.74 -13.94 -1.51
CA ALA A 202 -6.13 -15.23 -1.86
C ALA A 202 -6.06 -16.20 -0.67
N LEU A 203 -5.72 -15.72 0.53
CA LEU A 203 -5.70 -16.55 1.74
C LEU A 203 -7.10 -17.05 2.13
N TRP A 204 -8.12 -16.20 2.04
CA TRP A 204 -9.50 -16.59 2.31
C TRP A 204 -10.05 -17.56 1.26
N GLN A 205 -9.70 -17.38 -0.01
CA GLN A 205 -10.04 -18.31 -1.09
C GLN A 205 -9.36 -19.66 -0.90
N ARG A 206 -8.08 -19.68 -0.50
CA ARG A 206 -7.37 -20.91 -0.16
C ARG A 206 -8.08 -21.67 0.97
N LEU A 207 -8.49 -20.97 2.02
CA LEU A 207 -9.27 -21.57 3.11
C LEU A 207 -10.59 -22.13 2.60
N GLU A 208 -11.33 -21.38 1.78
CA GLU A 208 -12.61 -21.82 1.22
C GLU A 208 -12.48 -23.06 0.32
N HIS A 209 -11.41 -23.12 -0.46
CA HIS A 209 -11.13 -24.26 -1.34
C HIS A 209 -10.84 -25.55 -0.57
N PHE A 210 -10.03 -25.48 0.50
CA PHE A 210 -9.59 -26.66 1.26
C PHE A 210 -10.41 -26.94 2.54
N ASP A 211 -11.19 -25.98 3.02
CA ASP A 211 -12.13 -26.14 4.13
C ASP A 211 -13.53 -26.51 3.63
N THR A 212 -13.68 -27.75 3.21
CA THR A 212 -14.94 -28.32 2.68
C THR A 212 -16.19 -28.13 3.56
N ARG A 213 -16.03 -27.83 4.86
CA ARG A 213 -17.14 -27.58 5.80
C ARG A 213 -17.28 -26.11 6.22
N GLY A 214 -16.39 -25.22 5.77
CA GLY A 214 -16.37 -23.80 6.15
C GLY A 214 -16.11 -23.49 7.63
N GLN A 215 -15.77 -24.50 8.43
CA GLN A 215 -15.62 -24.37 9.89
C GLN A 215 -14.39 -23.56 10.29
N VAL A 216 -13.26 -23.72 9.59
CA VAL A 216 -12.02 -22.97 9.82
C VAL A 216 -12.21 -21.52 9.40
N LYS A 217 -12.75 -21.26 8.22
CA LYS A 217 -13.01 -19.89 7.73
C LYS A 217 -13.89 -19.11 8.71
N GLY A 218 -15.04 -19.68 9.08
CA GLY A 218 -15.96 -19.05 10.05
C GLY A 218 -15.32 -18.86 11.43
N PHE A 219 -14.57 -19.85 11.90
CA PHE A 219 -13.86 -19.77 13.18
C PHE A 219 -12.82 -18.63 13.21
N LEU A 220 -12.07 -18.41 12.13
CA LEU A 220 -11.07 -17.35 12.04
C LEU A 220 -11.73 -15.98 11.84
N GLN A 221 -12.74 -15.87 10.97
CA GLN A 221 -13.49 -14.63 10.76
C GLN A 221 -14.08 -14.06 12.06
N ALA A 222 -14.64 -14.92 12.91
CA ALA A 222 -15.17 -14.53 14.22
C ALA A 222 -14.10 -13.96 15.19
N ARG A 223 -12.81 -14.11 14.87
CA ARG A 223 -11.68 -13.64 15.68
C ARG A 223 -10.94 -12.45 15.08
N VAL A 224 -11.22 -12.06 13.83
CA VAL A 224 -10.52 -10.96 13.14
C VAL A 224 -10.64 -9.63 13.89
N SER A 225 -11.77 -9.39 14.57
CA SER A 225 -11.99 -8.15 15.33
C SER A 225 -11.21 -8.09 16.65
N ARG A 226 -10.58 -9.18 17.09
CA ARG A 226 -9.85 -9.22 18.36
C ARG A 226 -8.45 -8.64 18.15
N ALA A 227 -8.11 -7.64 18.95
CA ALA A 227 -6.79 -7.03 18.91
C ALA A 227 -5.69 -8.08 19.17
N PRO A 228 -4.62 -8.10 18.34
CA PRO A 228 -3.48 -8.98 18.56
C PRO A 228 -2.75 -8.57 19.83
N GLN A 229 -2.76 -9.45 20.84
CA GLN A 229 -2.10 -9.21 22.13
C GLN A 229 -0.67 -9.75 22.21
N ARG A 230 -0.31 -10.67 21.31
CA ARG A 230 0.96 -11.39 21.32
C ARG A 230 1.54 -11.42 19.92
N VAL A 231 2.86 -11.52 19.84
CA VAL A 231 3.56 -11.72 18.58
C VAL A 231 3.06 -13.03 17.93
N PRO A 232 2.56 -12.99 16.68
CA PRO A 232 2.01 -14.15 16.00
C PRO A 232 3.12 -15.19 15.76
N ARG A 233 2.85 -16.45 16.11
CA ARG A 233 3.79 -17.59 16.02
C ARG A 233 3.40 -18.60 14.95
N SER A 234 2.14 -18.59 14.53
CA SER A 234 1.58 -19.52 13.54
C SER A 234 0.92 -18.78 12.38
N GLY A 235 0.73 -19.46 11.24
CA GLY A 235 0.09 -18.86 10.07
C GLY A 235 -1.34 -18.35 10.32
N PRO A 236 -2.21 -19.06 11.07
CA PRO A 236 -3.51 -18.52 11.48
C PRO A 236 -3.42 -17.25 12.33
N GLU A 237 -2.46 -17.16 13.24
CA GLU A 237 -2.25 -15.94 14.04
C GLU A 237 -1.77 -14.78 13.17
N LEU A 238 -0.91 -15.03 12.19
CA LEU A 238 -0.49 -14.02 11.21
C LEU A 238 -1.69 -13.53 10.38
N LEU A 239 -2.54 -14.44 9.90
CA LEU A 239 -3.76 -14.05 9.17
C LEU A 239 -4.67 -13.16 10.02
N LEU A 240 -4.88 -13.51 11.29
CA LEU A 240 -5.68 -12.70 12.22
C LEU A 240 -5.05 -11.33 12.47
N HIS A 241 -3.74 -11.27 12.69
CA HIS A 241 -2.99 -10.01 12.87
C HIS A 241 -3.16 -9.08 11.67
N VAL A 242 -2.96 -9.62 10.47
CA VAL A 242 -3.09 -8.87 9.22
C VAL A 242 -4.52 -8.40 9.01
N ALA A 243 -5.51 -9.28 9.15
CA ALA A 243 -6.91 -8.95 8.95
C ALA A 243 -7.41 -7.89 9.95
N PHE A 244 -6.94 -7.96 11.20
CA PHE A 244 -7.21 -6.94 12.22
C PHE A 244 -6.66 -5.58 11.80
N TRP A 245 -5.36 -5.49 11.47
CA TRP A 245 -4.72 -4.21 11.12
C TRP A 245 -5.25 -3.62 9.83
N ARG A 246 -5.60 -4.44 8.84
CA ARG A 246 -6.32 -3.99 7.64
C ARG A 246 -7.67 -3.38 8.01
N GLY A 247 -8.42 -4.02 8.91
CA GLY A 247 -9.70 -3.50 9.40
C GLY A 247 -9.56 -2.15 10.11
N VAL A 248 -8.57 -2.02 11.01
CA VAL A 248 -8.25 -0.77 11.70
C VAL A 248 -7.84 0.33 10.72
N ALA A 249 -6.96 0.01 9.76
CA ALA A 249 -6.52 0.95 8.74
C ALA A 249 -7.71 1.50 7.95
N TRP A 250 -8.57 0.64 7.41
CA TRP A 250 -9.76 1.08 6.66
C TRP A 250 -10.74 1.89 7.49
N ALA A 251 -10.98 1.52 8.75
CA ALA A 251 -11.85 2.29 9.63
C ALA A 251 -11.31 3.71 9.86
N ARG A 252 -10.01 3.84 10.14
CA ARG A 252 -9.37 5.14 10.36
C ARG A 252 -9.26 5.96 9.08
N LEU A 253 -8.90 5.34 7.96
CA LEU A 253 -8.84 6.01 6.66
C LEU A 253 -10.21 6.57 6.26
N ARG A 254 -11.29 5.77 6.40
CA ARG A 254 -12.64 6.24 6.11
C ARG A 254 -13.06 7.40 7.02
N ALA A 255 -12.74 7.35 8.30
CA ALA A 255 -12.99 8.46 9.22
C ALA A 255 -12.22 9.73 8.79
N SER A 256 -10.91 9.63 8.57
CA SER A 256 -10.08 10.76 8.17
C SER A 256 -10.48 11.37 6.83
N LEU A 257 -10.85 10.53 5.85
CA LEU A 257 -11.34 10.96 4.54
C LEU A 257 -12.73 11.60 4.65
N GLY A 258 -13.64 11.01 5.43
CA GLY A 258 -14.98 11.56 5.67
C GLY A 258 -14.93 12.99 6.21
N GLU A 259 -14.04 13.27 7.16
CA GLU A 259 -13.88 14.63 7.70
C GLU A 259 -13.32 15.66 6.70
N ARG A 260 -12.57 15.20 5.70
CA ARG A 260 -11.82 16.05 4.75
C ARG A 260 -12.50 16.21 3.41
N LEU A 261 -13.30 15.23 3.02
CA LEU A 261 -13.92 15.13 1.71
C LEU A 261 -15.44 15.20 1.77
N ALA A 262 -16.05 15.27 2.97
CA ALA A 262 -17.48 15.49 3.07
C ALA A 262 -17.91 16.72 2.24
N PRO A 263 -18.99 16.60 1.45
CA PRO A 263 -19.95 15.48 1.43
C PRO A 263 -19.65 14.38 0.39
N VAL A 264 -18.53 14.44 -0.32
CA VAL A 264 -18.11 13.44 -1.31
C VAL A 264 -17.59 12.20 -0.62
N VAL A 265 -18.08 11.03 -1.03
CA VAL A 265 -17.67 9.74 -0.45
C VAL A 265 -16.74 9.01 -1.44
N PRO A 266 -15.45 8.84 -1.12
CA PRO A 266 -14.56 8.04 -1.95
C PRO A 266 -14.96 6.57 -1.98
N ALA A 267 -14.90 5.94 -3.15
CA ALA A 267 -14.92 4.49 -3.27
C ALA A 267 -13.59 3.90 -2.79
N ASP A 268 -13.61 2.64 -2.33
CA ASP A 268 -12.42 1.97 -1.79
C ASP A 268 -11.26 1.95 -2.80
N ALA A 269 -11.53 1.84 -4.10
CA ALA A 269 -10.50 1.87 -5.15
C ALA A 269 -9.85 3.27 -5.33
N GLU A 270 -10.54 4.35 -4.98
CA GLU A 270 -10.07 5.73 -5.11
C GLU A 270 -9.16 6.12 -3.93
N VAL A 271 -9.36 5.49 -2.76
CA VAL A 271 -8.67 5.83 -1.51
C VAL A 271 -7.15 5.87 -1.61
N PRO A 272 -6.44 4.87 -2.17
CA PRO A 272 -4.97 4.89 -2.23
C PRO A 272 -4.40 6.12 -2.96
N ALA A 273 -5.05 6.60 -4.02
CA ALA A 273 -4.61 7.79 -4.76
C ALA A 273 -4.85 9.08 -3.96
N LEU A 274 -5.90 9.12 -3.15
CA LEU A 274 -6.26 10.30 -2.35
C LEU A 274 -5.32 10.53 -1.16
N LEU A 275 -4.74 9.47 -0.58
CA LEU A 275 -3.90 9.58 0.63
C LEU A 275 -2.68 10.48 0.41
N VAL A 276 -1.94 10.25 -0.68
CA VAL A 276 -0.71 10.99 -1.00
C VAL A 276 -1.02 12.46 -1.26
N TRP A 277 -2.09 12.72 -2.01
CA TRP A 277 -2.54 14.07 -2.31
C TRP A 277 -2.96 14.84 -1.03
N LEU A 278 -3.75 14.21 -0.16
CA LEU A 278 -4.18 14.84 1.10
C LEU A 278 -3.00 15.13 2.03
N ALA A 279 -2.07 14.19 2.18
CA ALA A 279 -0.87 14.39 3.00
C ALA A 279 0.00 15.53 2.46
N ALA A 280 0.21 15.59 1.13
CA ALA A 280 0.98 16.66 0.50
C ALA A 280 0.30 18.03 0.63
N ARG A 281 -1.04 18.06 0.61
CA ARG A 281 -1.83 19.27 0.80
C ARG A 281 -1.76 19.78 2.25
N GLU A 282 -1.91 18.92 3.25
CA GLU A 282 -1.89 19.32 4.66
C GLU A 282 -0.48 19.65 5.17
N GLY A 283 0.55 18.92 4.76
CA GLY A 283 1.94 19.22 5.12
C GLY A 283 2.48 20.55 4.58
N ARG A 284 1.75 21.22 3.68
CA ARG A 284 2.01 22.62 3.27
C ARG A 284 1.29 23.65 4.16
N PHE A 285 0.12 23.32 4.70
CA PHE A 285 -0.59 24.20 5.63
C PHE A 285 0.18 24.35 6.95
N GLU A 286 0.81 23.29 7.44
CA GLU A 286 1.64 23.34 8.67
C GLU A 286 2.92 24.17 8.48
N ARG A 287 3.64 24.00 7.36
CA ARG A 287 4.85 24.78 7.05
C ARG A 287 4.59 26.26 6.79
N GLY A 288 3.38 26.64 6.38
CA GLY A 288 2.96 28.04 6.24
C GLY A 288 2.62 28.72 7.58
N ALA A 289 2.48 27.96 8.66
CA ALA A 289 2.11 28.45 9.99
C ALA A 289 3.31 28.64 10.94
N GLU A 290 4.53 28.22 10.56
CA GLU A 290 5.73 28.55 11.34
C GLU A 290 6.06 30.05 11.17
N PRO A 291 6.04 30.86 12.25
CA PRO A 291 6.52 32.23 12.16
C PRO A 291 8.01 32.17 11.86
N ARG A 292 8.44 32.76 10.75
CA ARG A 292 9.84 33.10 10.52
C ARG A 292 10.30 33.97 11.68
N MET A 293 10.89 33.35 12.70
CA MET A 293 11.61 34.02 13.77
C MET A 293 12.74 34.80 13.11
N GLY A 294 12.54 36.11 13.02
CA GLY A 294 13.51 37.05 12.48
C GLY A 294 14.82 36.96 13.25
N GLY A 295 15.90 36.72 12.53
CA GLY A 295 17.23 37.06 13.03
C GLY A 295 17.32 38.58 13.18
N PRO A 296 17.93 39.10 14.27
CA PRO A 296 17.97 40.52 14.52
C PRO A 296 18.79 41.24 13.45
N GLY A 297 18.19 42.27 12.88
CA GLY A 297 18.82 43.14 11.90
C GLY A 297 20.02 43.88 12.47
N LEU A 298 21.07 43.95 11.67
CA LEU A 298 22.04 45.03 11.71
C LEU A 298 21.74 45.96 10.54
N PHE A 299 21.17 47.11 10.87
CA PHE A 299 21.06 48.25 9.97
C PHE A 299 22.44 48.86 9.73
N ALA A 300 22.77 49.17 8.48
CA ALA A 300 23.46 50.40 8.11
C ALA A 300 23.07 50.81 6.67
N PRO A 301 22.93 52.11 6.34
CA PRO A 301 22.20 52.58 5.17
C PRO A 301 23.08 53.14 4.03
N GLU A 302 22.46 53.17 2.83
CA GLU A 302 22.67 54.06 1.67
C GLU A 302 24.00 54.07 0.88
N ALA A 303 23.90 53.78 -0.43
CA ALA A 303 24.03 54.78 -1.51
C ALA A 303 23.61 54.19 -2.88
N PRO A 304 23.17 55.02 -3.86
CA PRO A 304 22.44 54.59 -5.06
C PRO A 304 23.35 54.42 -6.29
N GLY A 305 23.00 53.48 -7.17
CA GLY A 305 23.65 53.29 -8.48
C GLY A 305 22.62 52.99 -9.58
N PRO A 306 22.73 53.59 -10.78
CA PRO A 306 21.63 53.72 -11.73
C PRO A 306 21.46 52.49 -12.63
N GLN A 307 20.20 52.19 -12.98
CA GLN A 307 19.83 51.29 -14.06
C GLN A 307 20.30 51.82 -15.42
N PRO A 308 20.65 50.95 -16.37
CA PRO A 308 20.40 51.22 -17.78
C PRO A 308 19.06 50.60 -18.20
N ARG A 309 18.17 51.46 -18.67
CA ARG A 309 17.02 51.12 -19.50
C ARG A 309 17.48 50.46 -20.80
N THR A 310 16.79 49.40 -21.21
CA THR A 310 16.60 49.11 -22.63
C THR A 310 15.13 48.83 -22.87
N ASP A 311 14.56 49.65 -23.75
CA ASP A 311 13.20 49.60 -24.24
C ASP A 311 12.96 48.38 -25.14
N GLY A 312 11.70 47.92 -25.15
CA GLY A 312 11.07 47.41 -26.37
C GLY A 312 10.67 45.94 -26.36
N ALA A 313 9.40 45.67 -26.01
CA ALA A 313 8.44 45.03 -26.93
C ALA A 313 7.12 44.76 -26.22
N VAL A 314 6.07 45.42 -26.71
CA VAL A 314 4.68 45.14 -26.37
C VAL A 314 4.32 43.73 -26.83
N GLY A 315 3.88 42.90 -25.89
CA GLY A 315 3.31 41.59 -26.15
C GLY A 315 2.18 41.33 -25.17
N LEU A 316 0.95 41.67 -25.57
CA LEU A 316 -0.27 41.20 -24.95
C LEU A 316 -0.25 39.66 -24.91
N ARG A 317 0.02 39.07 -23.74
CA ARG A 317 -0.23 37.66 -23.47
C ARG A 317 -0.80 37.53 -22.07
N GLY A 318 -1.98 36.91 -22.01
CA GLY A 318 -2.75 36.69 -20.81
C GLY A 318 -1.87 36.20 -19.68
N VAL A 319 -2.02 36.86 -18.54
CA VAL A 319 -1.40 36.49 -17.28
C VAL A 319 -2.00 35.15 -16.86
N GLY A 320 -1.41 34.05 -17.35
CA GLY A 320 -1.42 32.80 -16.66
C GLY A 320 -0.62 33.02 -15.38
N VAL A 321 -1.30 33.39 -14.30
CA VAL A 321 -0.73 33.27 -12.97
C VAL A 321 -0.61 31.77 -12.73
N GLU A 322 0.56 31.20 -13.06
CA GLU A 322 0.98 29.96 -12.44
C GLU A 322 1.09 30.26 -10.94
N VAL A 323 0.05 29.90 -10.19
CA VAL A 323 0.04 30.01 -8.74
C VAL A 323 0.99 28.94 -8.21
N ALA A 324 2.27 29.33 -8.09
CA ALA A 324 3.32 28.54 -7.47
C ALA A 324 2.89 28.17 -6.04
N GLY A 325 2.41 26.93 -5.85
CA GLY A 325 2.00 26.44 -4.54
C GLY A 325 0.82 25.46 -4.51
N GLU A 326 0.18 25.15 -5.64
CA GLU A 326 -0.95 24.22 -5.68
C GLU A 326 -0.51 22.74 -5.61
N VAL A 327 -1.22 21.95 -4.81
CA VAL A 327 -1.14 20.47 -4.85
C VAL A 327 -2.39 20.00 -5.54
N ARG A 328 -2.31 19.89 -6.87
CA ARG A 328 -3.39 19.40 -7.72
C ARG A 328 -3.49 17.88 -7.63
N LEU A 329 -4.70 17.35 -7.56
CA LEU A 329 -5.01 15.94 -7.73
C LEU A 329 -5.13 15.64 -9.24
N PRO A 330 -4.18 14.90 -9.84
CA PRO A 330 -4.30 14.46 -11.22
C PRO A 330 -5.34 13.34 -11.34
N ALA A 331 -5.99 13.24 -12.50
CA ALA A 331 -6.74 12.04 -12.86
C ALA A 331 -5.79 10.81 -12.89
N CYS A 332 -6.32 9.64 -12.58
CA CYS A 332 -5.56 8.40 -12.53
C CYS A 332 -6.45 7.21 -12.97
N GLU A 333 -5.94 5.99 -12.86
CA GLU A 333 -6.69 4.79 -13.23
C GLU A 333 -7.98 4.61 -12.41
N ALA A 334 -8.03 5.13 -11.17
CA ALA A 334 -9.19 4.99 -10.30
C ALA A 334 -10.29 6.01 -10.57
N PHE A 335 -9.96 7.19 -11.13
CA PHE A 335 -10.94 8.25 -11.37
C PHE A 335 -10.49 9.25 -12.45
N GLY A 336 -11.47 9.77 -13.18
CA GLY A 336 -11.27 10.79 -14.21
C GLY A 336 -11.08 12.21 -13.68
N GLU A 337 -10.89 13.14 -14.61
CA GLU A 337 -10.60 14.55 -14.33
C GLU A 337 -11.74 15.28 -13.58
N GLY A 338 -13.01 14.97 -13.90
CA GLY A 338 -14.18 15.56 -13.23
C GLY A 338 -14.28 15.12 -11.77
N ARG A 339 -14.16 13.82 -11.53
CA ARG A 339 -14.10 13.20 -10.19
C ARG A 339 -12.93 13.73 -9.35
N ALA A 340 -11.74 13.93 -9.94
CA ALA A 340 -10.62 14.59 -9.26
C ALA A 340 -10.97 16.04 -8.85
N GLY A 341 -11.64 16.79 -9.74
CA GLY A 341 -12.17 18.12 -9.45
C GLY A 341 -13.19 18.14 -8.30
N LEU A 342 -14.05 17.12 -8.19
CA LEU A 342 -15.00 17.00 -7.07
C LEU A 342 -14.30 16.82 -5.73
N PHE A 343 -13.28 15.96 -5.66
CA PHE A 343 -12.52 15.79 -4.43
C PHE A 343 -11.80 17.07 -4.01
N GLU A 344 -11.20 17.78 -4.96
CA GLU A 344 -10.60 19.08 -4.68
C GLU A 344 -11.65 20.09 -4.18
N LEU A 345 -12.81 20.18 -4.85
CA LEU A 345 -13.88 21.09 -4.49
C LEU A 345 -14.38 20.83 -3.06
N ALA A 346 -14.66 19.56 -2.74
CA ALA A 346 -15.10 19.16 -1.41
C ALA A 346 -14.06 19.49 -0.35
N ALA A 347 -12.79 19.21 -0.64
CA ALA A 347 -11.73 19.43 0.32
C ALA A 347 -11.43 20.92 0.54
N GLN A 348 -11.60 21.78 -0.48
CA GLN A 348 -11.51 23.23 -0.31
C GLN A 348 -12.72 23.80 0.42
N LEU A 349 -13.93 23.30 0.15
CA LEU A 349 -15.13 23.68 0.89
C LEU A 349 -15.02 23.31 2.37
N ALA A 350 -14.54 22.11 2.67
CA ALA A 350 -14.24 21.66 4.03
C ALA A 350 -13.21 22.58 4.72
N ALA A 351 -12.15 22.97 4.03
CA ALA A 351 -11.16 23.91 4.58
C ALA A 351 -11.75 25.31 4.87
N LEU A 352 -12.59 25.85 3.98
CA LEU A 352 -13.27 27.14 4.18
C LEU A 352 -14.30 27.11 5.33
N SER A 353 -14.76 25.92 5.69
CA SER A 353 -15.80 25.71 6.69
C SER A 353 -15.29 25.43 8.10
N ARG A 354 -13.98 25.20 8.27
CA ARG A 354 -13.30 25.01 9.57
C ARG A 354 -12.90 26.37 10.16
N GLU A 355 -12.52 26.38 11.44
CA GLU A 355 -11.96 27.58 12.09
C GLU A 355 -10.80 28.14 11.28
N ARG A 356 -10.78 29.48 11.11
CA ARG A 356 -9.74 30.17 10.33
C ARG A 356 -8.37 29.78 10.88
N PRO A 357 -7.44 29.28 10.04
CA PRO A 357 -6.12 28.93 10.52
C PRO A 357 -5.40 30.17 11.05
N VAL A 358 -4.60 29.97 12.09
CA VAL A 358 -3.75 31.01 12.67
C VAL A 358 -2.56 31.24 11.73
N GLY A 359 -2.50 32.40 11.06
CA GLY A 359 -1.43 32.74 10.10
C GLY A 359 -1.90 33.56 8.89
N THR A 360 -1.06 33.67 7.85
CA THR A 360 -1.38 34.36 6.59
C THR A 360 -2.35 33.54 5.75
N TRP A 361 -3.64 33.59 6.08
CA TRP A 361 -4.70 33.01 5.25
C TRP A 361 -5.16 34.00 4.20
N ASP A 362 -4.89 33.70 2.92
CA ASP A 362 -5.45 34.44 1.80
C ASP A 362 -6.79 33.82 1.37
N GLU A 363 -7.87 34.49 1.77
CA GLU A 363 -9.24 34.10 1.43
C GLU A 363 -9.50 34.17 -0.09
N GLU A 364 -8.84 35.07 -0.81
CA GLU A 364 -9.00 35.21 -2.26
C GLU A 364 -8.42 34.01 -2.99
N THR A 365 -7.22 33.59 -2.59
CA THR A 365 -6.61 32.35 -3.11
C THR A 365 -7.46 31.12 -2.78
N ALA A 366 -8.08 31.05 -1.60
CA ALA A 366 -8.97 29.94 -1.25
C ALA A 366 -10.22 29.87 -2.14
N TRP A 367 -10.83 31.03 -2.45
CA TRP A 367 -11.96 31.10 -3.40
C TRP A 367 -11.56 30.78 -4.84
N ALA A 368 -10.37 31.23 -5.28
CA ALA A 368 -9.84 30.89 -6.61
C ALA A 368 -9.64 29.37 -6.77
N ARG A 369 -9.11 28.69 -5.74
CA ARG A 369 -8.97 27.23 -5.71
C ARG A 369 -10.31 26.52 -5.78
N LEU A 370 -11.29 26.97 -5.01
CA LEU A 370 -12.64 26.41 -5.02
C LEU A 370 -13.29 26.55 -6.41
N TRP A 371 -13.09 27.70 -7.08
CA TRP A 371 -13.57 27.95 -8.43
C TRP A 371 -12.91 27.05 -9.48
N ASN A 372 -11.58 26.91 -9.46
CA ASN A 372 -10.84 26.06 -10.39
C ASN A 372 -11.28 24.59 -10.26
N ALA A 373 -11.46 24.11 -9.03
CA ALA A 373 -11.98 22.76 -8.78
C ALA A 373 -13.41 22.58 -9.29
N ALA A 374 -14.30 23.57 -9.09
CA ALA A 374 -15.66 23.56 -9.62
C ALA A 374 -15.70 23.53 -11.16
N GLN A 375 -14.78 24.22 -11.83
CA GLN A 375 -14.67 24.20 -13.29
C GLN A 375 -14.25 22.82 -13.81
N ARG A 376 -13.28 22.18 -13.15
CA ARG A 376 -12.88 20.81 -13.49
C ARG A 376 -14.02 19.81 -13.32
N ALA A 377 -14.81 19.97 -12.26
CA ALA A 377 -15.97 19.14 -11.97
C ALA A 377 -17.24 19.48 -12.77
N ARG A 378 -17.20 20.48 -13.68
CA ARG A 378 -18.40 20.99 -14.38
C ARG A 378 -19.19 19.91 -15.13
N GLY A 379 -18.49 18.97 -15.76
CA GLY A 379 -19.09 17.88 -16.54
C GLY A 379 -19.46 16.65 -15.71
N GLU A 380 -19.09 16.62 -14.43
CA GLU A 380 -19.33 15.48 -13.56
C GLU A 380 -20.80 15.42 -13.12
N GLN A 381 -21.33 14.21 -12.97
CA GLN A 381 -22.73 13.96 -12.58
C GLN A 381 -22.79 12.90 -11.48
N GLY A 382 -23.95 12.78 -10.81
CA GLY A 382 -24.20 11.75 -9.80
C GLY A 382 -24.47 12.33 -8.42
N GLU A 383 -24.69 11.43 -7.45
CA GLU A 383 -25.15 11.81 -6.11
C GLU A 383 -24.19 12.74 -5.37
N ASP A 384 -22.88 12.52 -5.49
CA ASP A 384 -21.87 13.37 -4.83
C ASP A 384 -21.88 14.81 -5.35
N VAL A 385 -22.25 15.02 -6.62
CA VAL A 385 -22.42 16.36 -7.21
C VAL A 385 -23.60 17.07 -6.57
N GLU A 386 -24.74 16.38 -6.43
CA GLU A 386 -25.92 16.97 -5.78
C GLU A 386 -25.66 17.27 -4.31
N ARG A 387 -25.00 16.37 -3.58
CA ARG A 387 -24.60 16.63 -2.18
C ARG A 387 -23.71 17.86 -2.06
N LEU A 388 -22.78 18.07 -3.00
CA LEU A 388 -21.94 19.27 -3.04
C LEU A 388 -22.74 20.54 -3.37
N ARG A 389 -23.70 20.45 -4.30
CA ARG A 389 -24.60 21.58 -4.61
C ARG A 389 -25.42 21.97 -3.38
N ASP A 390 -25.95 21.00 -2.64
CA ASP A 390 -26.71 21.23 -1.42
C ASP A 390 -25.84 21.81 -0.31
N ALA A 391 -24.61 21.32 -0.13
CA ALA A 391 -23.65 21.90 0.81
C ALA A 391 -23.31 23.36 0.47
N LEU A 392 -23.13 23.69 -0.81
CA LEU A 392 -22.89 25.08 -1.25
C LEU A 392 -24.12 25.97 -1.06
N ARG A 393 -25.33 25.47 -1.34
CA ARG A 393 -26.59 26.19 -1.07
C ARG A 393 -26.75 26.47 0.41
N LEU A 394 -26.51 25.48 1.27
CA LEU A 394 -26.53 25.64 2.71
C LEU A 394 -25.50 26.66 3.20
N PHE A 395 -24.28 26.61 2.65
CA PHE A 395 -23.25 27.62 2.95
C PHE A 395 -23.71 29.04 2.62
N ILE A 396 -24.34 29.25 1.45
CA ILE A 396 -24.90 30.55 1.04
C ILE A 396 -25.97 31.02 2.02
N LEU A 397 -26.90 30.14 2.39
CA LEU A 397 -28.00 30.45 3.31
C LEU A 397 -27.49 30.87 4.68
N LEU A 398 -26.57 30.08 5.26
CA LEU A 398 -26.06 30.32 6.61
C LEU A 398 -25.22 31.60 6.70
N ARG A 399 -24.45 31.93 5.67
CA ARG A 399 -23.72 33.22 5.60
C ARG A 399 -24.65 34.41 5.41
N GLY A 400 -25.83 34.23 4.83
CA GLY A 400 -26.86 35.27 4.70
C GLY A 400 -27.55 35.67 6.00
N GLN A 401 -27.43 34.87 7.07
CA GLN A 401 -28.15 35.08 8.35
C GLN A 401 -27.33 35.78 9.45
N GLY A 402 -26.13 36.29 9.16
CA GLY A 402 -25.42 37.25 10.02
C GLY A 402 -24.80 36.73 11.33
N GLN A 403 -25.15 35.54 11.83
CA GLN A 403 -24.53 34.96 13.03
C GLN A 403 -24.45 33.43 12.94
N THR A 404 -23.27 32.86 12.61
CA THR A 404 -23.00 31.45 12.94
C THR A 404 -21.49 31.15 12.96
N PRO A 405 -20.97 30.44 14.00
CA PRO A 405 -19.56 30.10 14.13
C PRO A 405 -19.07 29.06 13.10
N ALA A 406 -17.76 29.07 12.85
CA ALA A 406 -17.02 28.40 11.78
C ALA A 406 -16.92 26.85 11.88
N ARG A 407 -17.99 26.15 12.27
CA ARG A 407 -18.04 24.68 12.26
C ARG A 407 -19.35 24.20 11.65
N LEU A 408 -19.45 24.29 10.33
CA LEU A 408 -20.65 23.83 9.60
C LEU A 408 -20.64 22.32 9.32
N PHE A 409 -19.52 21.63 9.51
CA PHE A 409 -19.38 20.22 9.15
C PHE A 409 -18.67 19.39 10.23
N SER A 410 -19.14 19.44 11.48
CA SER A 410 -18.87 18.37 12.45
C SER A 410 -20.00 17.34 12.40
N PRO A 411 -19.69 16.04 12.26
CA PRO A 411 -20.72 14.98 12.18
C PRO A 411 -21.56 14.85 13.46
N GLU A 412 -21.08 15.35 14.61
CA GLU A 412 -21.75 15.14 15.91
C GLU A 412 -22.90 16.10 16.23
N ARG A 413 -23.23 17.10 15.40
CA ARG A 413 -24.30 18.07 15.70
C ARG A 413 -25.36 18.30 14.63
N ALA A 414 -25.33 17.58 13.52
CA ALA A 414 -26.37 17.69 12.49
C ALA A 414 -27.62 16.86 12.85
N ARG A 415 -28.30 17.16 13.96
CA ARG A 415 -29.76 16.95 14.00
C ARG A 415 -30.37 18.07 13.19
N VAL A 416 -30.53 17.82 11.90
CA VAL A 416 -31.26 18.69 10.97
C VAL A 416 -32.69 18.80 11.51
N PRO A 417 -33.19 20.00 11.87
CA PRO A 417 -34.62 20.18 11.91
C PRO A 417 -35.08 20.16 10.46
N THR A 418 -35.93 19.19 10.12
CA THR A 418 -36.76 19.19 8.91
C THR A 418 -37.61 20.44 8.92
N VAL A 419 -37.06 21.55 8.44
CA VAL A 419 -37.81 22.74 8.08
C VAL A 419 -37.90 22.70 6.57
N GLU A 420 -39.14 22.65 6.10
CA GLU A 420 -39.52 22.77 4.69
C GLU A 420 -38.73 23.93 4.06
N ILE A 421 -38.01 23.60 3.00
CA ILE A 421 -37.16 24.51 2.24
C ILE A 421 -38.06 25.62 1.69
N GLY A 422 -37.98 26.80 2.31
CA GLY A 422 -38.69 28.00 1.87
C GLY A 422 -38.36 28.33 0.41
N ALA A 423 -39.41 28.40 -0.40
CA ALA A 423 -39.41 28.31 -1.85
C ALA A 423 -38.83 29.52 -2.64
N ASP A 424 -38.02 30.40 -2.04
CA ASP A 424 -37.63 31.65 -2.72
C ASP A 424 -36.13 32.00 -2.74
N ALA A 425 -35.25 31.09 -2.33
CA ALA A 425 -33.80 31.23 -2.50
C ALA A 425 -33.28 30.45 -3.73
N GLY A 426 -33.68 30.84 -4.94
CA GLY A 426 -32.93 30.55 -6.17
C GLY A 426 -33.07 29.14 -6.76
N ALA A 427 -34.31 28.73 -7.07
CA ALA A 427 -34.70 27.46 -7.69
C ALA A 427 -34.23 27.21 -9.16
N ALA A 428 -33.17 27.88 -9.64
CA ALA A 428 -32.52 27.50 -10.89
C ALA A 428 -31.43 26.46 -10.59
N VAL A 429 -31.36 25.36 -11.35
CA VAL A 429 -30.27 24.37 -11.27
C VAL A 429 -28.98 25.06 -11.70
N LYS A 430 -28.31 25.71 -10.74
CA LYS A 430 -27.00 26.35 -10.96
C LYS A 430 -25.93 25.27 -11.00
N ASP A 431 -25.05 25.36 -12.00
CA ASP A 431 -23.86 24.52 -12.07
C ASP A 431 -22.93 24.79 -10.86
N LEU A 432 -22.02 23.84 -10.56
CA LEU A 432 -21.09 23.98 -9.43
C LEU A 432 -20.31 25.30 -9.47
N PRO A 433 -19.78 25.74 -10.64
CA PRO A 433 -19.18 27.06 -10.76
C PRO A 433 -20.11 28.20 -10.34
N ALA A 434 -21.33 28.30 -10.88
CA ALA A 434 -22.25 29.38 -10.54
C ALA A 434 -22.59 29.40 -9.03
N LEU A 435 -22.67 28.25 -8.39
CA LEU A 435 -22.85 28.16 -6.93
C LEU A 435 -21.62 28.65 -6.16
N VAL A 436 -20.40 28.35 -6.61
CA VAL A 436 -19.16 28.88 -6.01
C VAL A 436 -19.09 30.40 -6.12
N HIS A 437 -19.43 30.98 -7.27
CA HIS A 437 -19.52 32.43 -7.42
C HIS A 437 -20.55 33.05 -6.47
N ALA A 438 -21.73 32.44 -6.34
CA ALA A 438 -22.77 32.89 -5.41
C ALA A 438 -22.31 32.78 -3.95
N ALA A 439 -21.62 31.69 -3.58
CA ALA A 439 -21.05 31.48 -2.25
C ALA A 439 -19.98 32.51 -1.90
N ARG A 440 -19.09 32.83 -2.85
CA ARG A 440 -18.14 33.92 -2.72
C ARG A 440 -18.87 35.25 -2.46
N ALA A 441 -19.82 35.62 -3.31
CA ALA A 441 -20.58 36.88 -3.15
C ALA A 441 -21.36 36.96 -1.83
N ALA A 442 -21.83 35.83 -1.29
CA ALA A 442 -22.46 35.78 0.03
C ALA A 442 -21.44 35.99 1.16
N ALA A 443 -20.24 35.41 1.06
CA ALA A 443 -19.18 35.59 2.05
C ALA A 443 -18.68 37.03 2.17
N TRP A 444 -18.67 37.80 1.06
CA TRP A 444 -18.29 39.22 1.07
C TRP A 444 -19.39 40.14 1.61
N ARG A 445 -20.67 39.73 1.58
CA ARG A 445 -21.80 40.52 2.10
C ARG A 445 -21.95 40.48 3.63
N GLY A 446 -21.34 39.50 4.30
CA GLY A 446 -21.37 39.32 5.75
C GLY A 446 -20.18 39.92 6.50
N ARG A 447 -19.33 40.71 5.83
CA ARG A 447 -18.32 41.58 6.45
C ARG A 447 -18.87 42.99 6.53
#